data_AF-A0A7I0ITJ3-F1
#
_entry.id   AF-A0A7I0ITJ3-F1
#
_cell.length_a   1.000
_cell.length_b   1.000
_cell.length_c   1.000
_cell.angle_alpha   90.00
_cell.angle_beta   90.00
_cell.angle_gamma   90.00
#
_symmetry.space_group_name_H-M   'P 1'
#
loop_
_entity.id
_entity.type
_entity.pdbx_description
1 polymer ?
#
loop_
_entity_poly.entity_id
_entity_poly.type
_entity_poly.pdbx_seq_one_letter_code
_entity_poly.pdbx_strand_id
1 'polypeptide(L)'
;MQKLGSLPNSPLEAIDQLKTEMDQPVWENRLLDLMKLAANNDKNVWAMIYQIIREADSGRLSWGYHKVLLSGMVYLLAYVGDSKSYRVLVNYVKSLDRTIPIGAMELISDLLPTFPELDIRELFSIASNTDELKSAFGVLALCKLNMENRLSEEEKSSLKTFLTEYKNLKYYLNDTIELTLEQLNETDSSDMLSELDGIML
;
A
#
# COMPACT_ATOMS: atom_id res chain seq x y z
N MET A 1 24.23 -12.12 -16.33
CA MET A 1 23.15 -11.14 -16.51
C MET A 1 22.77 -11.12 -17.98
N GLN A 2 21.51 -11.40 -18.31
CA GLN A 2 21.00 -11.27 -19.68
C GLN A 2 20.94 -9.76 -20.01
N LYS A 3 21.49 -9.33 -21.15
CA LYS A 3 21.39 -7.93 -21.57
C LYS A 3 19.94 -7.65 -21.95
N LEU A 4 19.25 -6.88 -21.12
CA LEU A 4 17.90 -6.41 -21.41
C LEU A 4 17.95 -5.38 -22.55
N GLY A 5 17.06 -5.53 -23.52
CA GLY A 5 16.80 -4.47 -24.50
C GLY A 5 16.10 -3.27 -23.83
N SER A 6 16.21 -2.09 -24.44
CA SER A 6 15.40 -0.93 -24.05
C SER A 6 13.92 -1.20 -24.29
N LEU A 7 13.07 -0.73 -23.40
CA LEU A 7 11.63 -0.73 -23.65
C LEU A 7 11.29 0.28 -24.77
N PRO A 8 10.18 0.06 -25.51
CA PRO A 8 9.60 1.04 -26.41
C PRO A 8 9.33 2.37 -25.70
N ASN A 9 9.38 3.47 -26.46
CA ASN A 9 9.05 4.79 -25.94
C ASN A 9 7.53 4.98 -25.75
N SER A 10 6.71 4.20 -26.46
CA SER A 10 5.26 4.20 -26.31
C SER A 10 4.85 3.45 -25.03
N PRO A 11 4.11 4.07 -24.09
CA PRO A 11 3.66 3.41 -22.87
C PRO A 11 2.90 2.10 -23.11
N LEU A 12 2.04 2.05 -24.14
CA LEU A 12 1.23 0.87 -24.45
C LEU A 12 2.10 -0.28 -24.97
N GLU A 13 3.04 0.02 -25.88
CA GLU A 13 3.96 -0.99 -26.41
C GLU A 13 4.91 -1.50 -25.32
N ALA A 14 5.36 -0.61 -24.43
CA ALA A 14 6.17 -0.99 -23.28
C ALA A 14 5.39 -1.92 -22.34
N ILE A 15 4.12 -1.62 -22.06
CA ILE A 15 3.25 -2.49 -21.26
C ILE A 15 3.06 -3.85 -21.91
N ASP A 16 2.82 -3.90 -23.22
CA ASP A 16 2.66 -5.17 -23.92
C ASP A 16 3.93 -6.01 -23.89
N GLN A 17 5.10 -5.37 -24.00
CA GLN A 17 6.37 -6.06 -23.77
C GLN A 17 6.50 -6.56 -22.32
N LEU A 18 6.17 -5.74 -21.32
CA LEU A 18 6.21 -6.16 -19.90
C LEU A 18 5.27 -7.34 -19.61
N LYS A 19 4.08 -7.39 -20.24
CA LYS A 19 3.18 -8.55 -20.14
C LYS A 19 3.83 -9.83 -20.66
N THR A 20 4.69 -9.76 -21.68
CA THR A 20 5.42 -10.94 -22.18
C THR A 20 6.62 -11.31 -21.30
N GLU A 21 7.20 -10.34 -20.59
CA GLU A 21 8.37 -10.53 -19.74
C GLU A 21 8.01 -10.95 -18.30
N MET A 22 6.78 -10.67 -17.80
CA MET A 22 6.43 -10.84 -16.38
C MET A 22 6.54 -12.28 -15.85
N ASP A 23 6.39 -13.28 -16.71
CA ASP A 23 6.53 -14.70 -16.35
C ASP A 23 7.91 -15.28 -16.70
N GLN A 24 8.85 -14.43 -17.14
CA GLN A 24 10.20 -14.82 -17.56
C GLN A 24 11.22 -14.52 -16.46
N PRO A 25 12.35 -15.25 -16.39
CA PRO A 25 13.44 -14.97 -15.44
C PRO A 25 14.04 -13.56 -15.56
N VAL A 26 13.78 -12.89 -16.67
CA VAL A 26 14.29 -11.54 -16.94
C VAL A 26 13.51 -10.45 -16.20
N TRP A 27 12.30 -10.77 -15.70
CA TRP A 27 11.40 -9.84 -15.03
C TRP A 27 12.03 -9.10 -13.86
N GLU A 28 12.75 -9.81 -12.98
CA GLU A 28 13.35 -9.20 -11.78
C GLU A 28 14.39 -8.14 -12.16
N ASN A 29 15.24 -8.43 -13.15
CA ASN A 29 16.22 -7.47 -13.66
C ASN A 29 15.51 -6.29 -14.33
N ARG A 30 14.43 -6.54 -15.07
CA ARG A 30 13.63 -5.50 -15.71
C ARG A 30 13.03 -4.57 -14.68
N LEU A 31 12.43 -5.12 -13.62
CA LEU A 31 11.81 -4.35 -12.56
C LEU A 31 12.85 -3.49 -11.83
N LEU A 32 14.03 -4.04 -11.54
CA LEU A 32 15.12 -3.29 -10.91
C LEU A 32 15.62 -2.12 -11.78
N ASP A 33 15.71 -2.31 -13.10
CA ASP A 33 16.08 -1.24 -14.02
C ASP A 33 15.00 -0.15 -14.08
N LEU A 34 13.72 -0.54 -14.11
CA LEU A 34 12.59 0.39 -14.05
C LEU A 34 12.57 1.20 -12.75
N MET A 35 12.85 0.56 -11.61
CA MET A 35 12.98 1.21 -10.31
C MET A 35 14.04 2.32 -10.32
N LYS A 36 15.24 2.02 -10.84
CA LYS A 36 16.33 3.01 -10.95
C LYS A 36 15.97 4.16 -11.89
N LEU A 37 15.34 3.86 -13.03
CA LEU A 37 14.91 4.88 -13.98
C LEU A 37 13.81 5.78 -13.41
N ALA A 38 12.82 5.20 -12.72
CA ALA A 38 11.75 5.95 -12.07
C ALA A 38 12.28 6.88 -10.97
N ALA A 39 13.23 6.40 -10.14
CA ALA A 39 13.91 7.19 -9.12
C ALA A 39 14.70 8.37 -9.73
N ASN A 40 15.22 8.20 -10.95
CA ASN A 40 15.87 9.26 -11.72
C ASN A 40 14.88 10.13 -12.52
N ASN A 41 13.58 10.03 -12.26
CA ASN A 41 12.52 10.79 -12.92
C ASN A 41 12.44 10.59 -14.45
N ASP A 42 12.76 9.39 -14.95
CA ASP A 42 12.60 9.07 -16.37
C ASP A 42 11.14 9.23 -16.82
N LYS A 43 10.92 10.11 -17.80
CA LYS A 43 9.57 10.49 -18.25
C LYS A 43 8.82 9.34 -18.89
N ASN A 44 9.51 8.46 -19.62
CA ASN A 44 8.88 7.35 -20.33
C ASN A 44 8.44 6.27 -19.34
N VAL A 45 9.29 5.98 -18.35
CA VAL A 45 8.94 5.06 -17.25
C VAL A 45 7.76 5.60 -16.43
N TRP A 46 7.75 6.89 -16.10
CA TRP A 46 6.60 7.47 -15.39
C TRP A 46 5.32 7.47 -16.22
N ALA A 47 5.38 7.78 -17.52
CA ALA A 47 4.23 7.68 -18.42
C ALA A 47 3.68 6.24 -18.48
N MET A 48 4.58 5.26 -18.53
CA MET A 48 4.23 3.83 -18.48
C MET A 48 3.58 3.46 -17.15
N ILE A 49 4.13 3.87 -16.00
CA ILE A 49 3.54 3.61 -14.67
C ILE A 49 2.11 4.17 -14.60
N TYR A 50 1.90 5.43 -14.98
CA TYR A 50 0.55 6.02 -14.98
C TYR A 50 -0.41 5.25 -15.89
N GLN A 51 0.06 4.80 -17.05
CA GLN A 51 -0.77 4.02 -17.96
C GLN A 51 -1.11 2.63 -17.39
N ILE A 52 -0.16 1.96 -16.72
CA ILE A 52 -0.43 0.68 -16.03
C ILE A 52 -1.50 0.85 -14.96
N ILE A 53 -1.38 1.87 -14.10
CA ILE A 53 -2.35 2.13 -13.04
C ILE A 53 -3.73 2.42 -13.63
N ARG A 54 -3.81 3.21 -14.71
CA ARG A 54 -5.07 3.47 -15.42
C ARG A 54 -5.67 2.21 -16.04
N GLU A 55 -4.85 1.32 -16.59
CA GLU A 55 -5.34 0.05 -17.13
C GLU A 55 -5.81 -0.89 -16.02
N ALA A 56 -5.15 -0.88 -14.86
CA ALA A 56 -5.57 -1.62 -13.68
C ALA A 56 -6.92 -1.12 -13.15
N ASP A 57 -7.09 0.19 -13.04
CA ASP A 57 -8.33 0.86 -12.64
C ASP A 57 -9.49 0.52 -13.59
N SER A 58 -9.27 0.58 -14.91
CA SER A 58 -10.29 0.18 -15.89
C SER A 58 -10.57 -1.34 -15.95
N GLY A 59 -9.76 -2.15 -15.26
CA GLY A 59 -9.75 -3.61 -15.28
C GLY A 59 -9.21 -4.25 -16.55
N ARG A 60 -8.56 -3.49 -17.44
CA ARG A 60 -7.78 -4.04 -18.56
C ARG A 60 -6.57 -4.83 -18.07
N LEU A 61 -5.95 -4.37 -16.99
CA LEU A 61 -4.98 -5.14 -16.21
C LEU A 61 -5.65 -5.66 -14.95
N SER A 62 -6.08 -6.93 -14.94
CA SER A 62 -6.67 -7.54 -13.76
C SER A 62 -5.62 -8.16 -12.83
N TRP A 63 -5.82 -8.03 -11.52
CA TRP A 63 -5.02 -8.75 -10.51
C TRP A 63 -5.11 -10.27 -10.61
N GLY A 64 -6.18 -10.82 -11.20
CA GLY A 64 -6.30 -12.26 -11.41
C GLY A 64 -5.30 -12.81 -12.44
N TYR A 65 -4.92 -12.01 -13.43
CA TYR A 65 -4.06 -12.46 -14.53
C TYR A 65 -2.68 -11.78 -14.52
N HIS A 66 -2.63 -10.48 -14.20
CA HIS A 66 -1.43 -9.65 -14.28
C HIS A 66 -0.82 -9.38 -12.90
N LYS A 67 -1.01 -10.29 -11.92
CA LYS A 67 -0.54 -10.10 -10.54
C LYS A 67 0.95 -9.76 -10.46
N VAL A 68 1.80 -10.41 -11.26
CA VAL A 68 3.25 -10.20 -11.22
C VAL A 68 3.61 -8.77 -11.66
N LEU A 69 2.99 -8.31 -12.75
CA LEU A 69 3.16 -6.94 -13.24
C LEU A 69 2.66 -5.91 -12.23
N LEU A 70 1.45 -6.09 -11.69
CA LEU A 70 0.83 -5.14 -10.75
C LEU A 70 1.55 -5.11 -9.40
N SER A 71 1.91 -6.26 -8.84
CA SER A 71 2.76 -6.33 -7.63
C SER A 71 4.11 -5.65 -7.87
N GLY A 72 4.73 -5.88 -9.04
CA GLY A 72 5.96 -5.19 -9.42
C GLY A 72 5.81 -3.67 -9.45
N MET A 73 4.69 -3.15 -9.95
CA MET A 73 4.44 -1.70 -9.91
C MET A 73 4.28 -1.17 -8.50
N VAL A 74 3.62 -1.92 -7.60
CA VAL A 74 3.49 -1.56 -6.19
C VAL A 74 4.88 -1.51 -5.52
N TYR A 75 5.73 -2.53 -5.74
CA TYR A 75 7.12 -2.52 -5.27
C TYR A 75 7.94 -1.36 -5.87
N LEU A 76 7.74 -1.06 -7.16
CA LEU A 76 8.44 0.04 -7.82
C LEU A 76 8.09 1.38 -7.17
N LEU A 77 6.80 1.64 -6.94
CA LEU A 77 6.34 2.87 -6.29
C LEU A 77 6.89 2.97 -4.87
N ALA A 78 6.85 1.88 -4.10
CA ALA A 78 7.42 1.83 -2.75
C ALA A 78 8.94 2.06 -2.72
N TYR A 79 9.67 1.54 -3.72
CA TYR A 79 11.11 1.77 -3.88
C TYR A 79 11.43 3.25 -4.15
N VAL A 80 10.63 3.91 -5.00
CA VAL A 80 10.81 5.35 -5.26
C VAL A 80 10.50 6.16 -4.00
N GLY A 81 9.42 5.82 -3.28
CA GLY A 81 9.16 6.28 -1.91
C GLY A 81 8.91 7.77 -1.75
N ASP A 82 8.72 8.52 -2.83
CA ASP A 82 8.44 9.96 -2.80
C ASP A 82 6.93 10.27 -2.72
N SER A 83 6.59 11.54 -2.52
CA SER A 83 5.19 11.98 -2.44
C SER A 83 4.41 11.72 -3.74
N LYS A 84 5.08 11.76 -4.89
CA LYS A 84 4.46 11.45 -6.19
C LYS A 84 4.02 9.99 -6.25
N SER A 85 4.90 9.06 -5.91
CA SER A 85 4.63 7.62 -5.90
C SER A 85 3.57 7.24 -4.86
N TYR A 86 3.61 7.83 -3.66
CA TYR A 86 2.55 7.71 -2.66
C TYR A 86 1.19 8.12 -3.23
N ARG A 87 1.11 9.30 -3.87
CA ARG A 87 -0.13 9.81 -4.46
C ARG A 87 -0.67 8.92 -5.57
N VAL A 88 0.19 8.28 -6.38
CA VAL A 88 -0.25 7.30 -7.38
C VAL A 88 -0.97 6.12 -6.71
N LEU A 89 -0.35 5.55 -5.68
CA LEU A 89 -0.85 4.38 -4.98
C LEU A 89 -2.15 4.65 -4.22
N VAL A 90 -2.23 5.77 -3.50
CA VAL A 90 -3.46 6.16 -2.78
C VAL A 90 -4.60 6.51 -3.73
N ASN A 91 -4.32 7.22 -4.83
CA ASN A 91 -5.35 7.52 -5.82
C ASN A 91 -5.88 6.25 -6.50
N TYR A 92 -5.02 5.27 -6.75
CA TYR A 92 -5.44 3.97 -7.26
C TYR A 92 -6.44 3.29 -6.31
N VAL A 93 -6.11 3.20 -5.02
CA VAL A 93 -7.02 2.64 -4.01
C VAL A 93 -8.36 3.37 -3.98
N LYS A 94 -8.32 4.72 -3.98
CA LYS A 94 -9.53 5.54 -3.95
C LYS A 94 -10.40 5.37 -5.20
N SER A 95 -9.80 5.04 -6.35
CA SER A 95 -10.52 4.82 -7.60
C SER A 95 -11.06 3.41 -7.77
N LEU A 96 -10.58 2.43 -6.97
CA LEU A 96 -11.05 1.03 -7.05
C LEU A 96 -12.58 0.93 -6.99
N ASP A 97 -13.19 0.58 -8.11
CA ASP A 97 -14.63 0.30 -8.24
C ASP A 97 -14.94 -1.20 -8.26
N ARG A 98 -13.89 -2.02 -8.32
CA ARG A 98 -13.95 -3.48 -8.45
C ARG A 98 -13.17 -4.15 -7.35
N THR A 99 -13.69 -5.29 -6.91
CA THR A 99 -13.02 -6.13 -5.94
C THR A 99 -11.67 -6.60 -6.50
N ILE A 100 -10.61 -6.36 -5.72
CA ILE A 100 -9.29 -6.94 -5.93
C ILE A 100 -9.04 -8.05 -4.90
N PRO A 101 -8.12 -9.00 -5.16
CA PRO A 101 -7.75 -10.02 -4.19
C PRO A 101 -7.24 -9.39 -2.89
N ILE A 102 -7.54 -10.00 -1.73
CA ILE A 102 -7.08 -9.53 -0.42
C ILE A 102 -5.56 -9.36 -0.38
N GLY A 103 -4.80 -10.31 -0.94
CA GLY A 103 -3.33 -10.22 -0.98
C GLY A 103 -2.78 -9.02 -1.76
N ALA A 104 -3.56 -8.44 -2.70
CA ALA A 104 -3.18 -7.19 -3.35
C ALA A 104 -3.39 -5.99 -2.43
N MET A 105 -4.47 -5.98 -1.64
CA MET A 105 -4.67 -4.95 -0.62
C MET A 105 -3.60 -5.03 0.47
N GLU A 106 -3.33 -6.24 0.98
CA GLU A 106 -2.29 -6.48 1.97
C GLU A 106 -0.93 -5.99 1.48
N LEU A 107 -0.52 -6.34 0.25
CA LEU A 107 0.72 -5.84 -0.33
C LEU A 107 0.78 -4.31 -0.37
N ILE A 108 -0.29 -3.65 -0.79
CA ILE A 108 -0.32 -2.19 -0.88
C ILE A 108 -0.24 -1.57 0.53
N SER A 109 -1.02 -2.10 1.49
CA SER A 109 -1.01 -1.65 2.89
C SER A 109 0.34 -1.90 3.58
N ASP A 110 0.99 -3.02 3.30
CA ASP A 110 2.29 -3.41 3.87
C ASP A 110 3.43 -2.49 3.40
N LEU A 111 3.31 -1.93 2.19
CA LEU A 111 4.32 -1.01 1.64
C LEU A 111 4.02 0.45 1.93
N LEU A 112 2.83 0.81 2.43
CA LEU A 112 2.54 2.19 2.82
C LEU A 112 3.54 2.76 3.86
N PRO A 113 3.98 2.02 4.89
CA PRO A 113 4.99 2.50 5.81
C PRO A 113 6.30 2.94 5.16
N THR A 114 6.64 2.52 3.93
CA THR A 114 7.90 2.94 3.29
C THR A 114 7.90 4.40 2.85
N PHE A 115 6.73 5.03 2.72
CA PHE A 115 6.63 6.43 2.34
C PHE A 115 6.82 7.34 3.58
N PRO A 116 7.67 8.38 3.52
CA PRO A 116 7.88 9.30 4.63
C PRO A 116 6.70 10.28 4.80
N GLU A 117 6.12 10.75 3.69
CA GLU A 117 5.04 11.74 3.66
C GLU A 117 3.66 11.05 3.62
N LEU A 118 3.27 10.46 4.75
CA LEU A 118 1.96 9.81 4.91
C LEU A 118 0.91 10.81 5.38
N ASP A 119 -0.24 10.80 4.72
CA ASP A 119 -1.43 11.54 5.17
C ASP A 119 -2.34 10.58 5.96
N ILE A 120 -2.11 10.50 7.27
CA ILE A 120 -2.87 9.61 8.17
C ILE A 120 -4.36 9.99 8.19
N ARG A 121 -4.69 11.27 8.07
CA ARG A 121 -6.07 11.75 8.01
C ARG A 121 -6.78 11.26 6.76
N GLU A 122 -6.08 11.24 5.62
CA GLU A 122 -6.60 10.64 4.40
C GLU A 122 -6.87 9.13 4.58
N LEU A 123 -6.00 8.40 5.28
CA LEU A 123 -6.23 6.98 5.55
C LEU A 123 -7.45 6.73 6.45
N PHE A 124 -7.68 7.54 7.49
CA PHE A 124 -8.93 7.49 8.27
C PHE A 124 -10.17 7.80 7.43
N SER A 125 -10.07 8.75 6.50
CA SER A 125 -11.15 9.06 5.55
C SER A 125 -11.45 7.88 4.64
N ILE A 126 -10.42 7.17 4.15
CA ILE A 126 -10.58 5.95 3.35
C ILE A 126 -11.18 4.82 4.19
N ALA A 127 -10.73 4.64 5.44
CA ALA A 127 -11.25 3.63 6.35
C ALA A 127 -12.75 3.83 6.66
N SER A 128 -13.18 5.09 6.76
CA SER A 128 -14.56 5.50 7.02
C SER A 128 -15.47 5.46 5.78
N ASN A 129 -14.96 5.02 4.63
CA ASN A 129 -15.75 4.97 3.40
C ASN A 129 -16.88 3.94 3.51
N THR A 130 -18.03 4.23 2.89
CA THR A 130 -19.16 3.28 2.84
C THR A 130 -18.90 2.09 1.93
N ASP A 131 -17.97 2.23 0.99
CA ASP A 131 -17.48 1.13 0.16
C ASP A 131 -16.61 0.20 1.01
N GLU A 132 -17.06 -1.05 1.16
CA GLU A 132 -16.43 -2.05 2.02
C GLU A 132 -14.98 -2.36 1.60
N LEU A 133 -14.64 -2.29 0.31
CA LEU A 133 -13.28 -2.54 -0.18
C LEU A 133 -12.34 -1.42 0.25
N LYS A 134 -12.76 -0.17 0.03
CA LYS A 134 -11.97 1.01 0.42
C LYS A 134 -11.83 1.09 1.93
N SER A 135 -12.92 0.83 2.64
CA SER A 135 -12.92 0.77 4.09
C SER A 135 -11.94 -0.28 4.62
N ALA A 136 -11.98 -1.50 4.08
CA ALA A 136 -11.08 -2.58 4.47
C ALA A 136 -9.61 -2.22 4.22
N PHE A 137 -9.31 -1.60 3.06
CA PHE A 137 -7.98 -1.10 2.79
C PHE A 137 -7.51 -0.07 3.83
N GLY A 138 -8.36 0.93 4.13
CA GLY A 138 -8.02 1.97 5.09
C GLY A 138 -7.71 1.40 6.48
N VAL A 139 -8.49 0.40 6.92
CA VAL A 139 -8.23 -0.33 8.17
C VAL A 139 -6.90 -1.07 8.11
N LEU A 140 -6.66 -1.87 7.07
CA LEU A 140 -5.39 -2.59 6.91
C LEU A 140 -4.19 -1.64 6.94
N ALA A 141 -4.28 -0.51 6.22
CA ALA A 141 -3.25 0.51 6.19
C ALA A 141 -2.96 1.10 7.58
N LEU A 142 -4.01 1.48 8.32
CA LEU A 142 -3.85 2.05 9.67
C LEU A 142 -3.27 1.03 10.66
N CYS A 143 -3.73 -0.22 10.61
CA CYS A 143 -3.18 -1.32 11.42
C CYS A 143 -1.69 -1.52 11.14
N LYS A 144 -1.27 -1.52 9.87
CA LYS A 144 0.14 -1.65 9.50
C LYS A 144 0.98 -0.48 9.98
N LEU A 145 0.45 0.74 9.91
CA LEU A 145 1.15 1.91 10.44
C LEU A 145 1.27 1.88 11.97
N ASN A 146 0.29 1.33 12.68
CA ASN A 146 0.42 1.08 14.11
C ASN A 146 1.57 0.11 14.41
N MET A 147 1.58 -1.04 13.73
CA MET A 147 2.61 -2.08 13.92
C MET A 147 4.03 -1.55 13.66
N GLU A 148 4.19 -0.66 12.67
CA GLU A 148 5.47 -0.04 12.32
C GLU A 148 5.79 1.22 13.16
N ASN A 149 5.01 1.51 14.21
CA ASN A 149 5.16 2.69 15.08
C ASN A 149 5.18 4.03 14.32
N ARG A 150 4.33 4.14 13.28
CA ARG A 150 4.21 5.32 12.41
C ARG A 150 3.05 6.24 12.78
N LEU A 151 2.32 5.93 13.84
CA LEU A 151 1.22 6.74 14.37
C LEU A 151 1.67 7.49 15.62
N SER A 152 1.26 8.75 15.72
CA SER A 152 1.33 9.52 16.97
C SER A 152 0.33 8.99 18.01
N GLU A 153 0.50 9.36 19.28
CA GLU A 153 -0.41 8.94 20.36
C GLU A 153 -1.87 9.39 20.13
N GLU A 154 -2.07 10.58 19.55
CA GLU A 154 -3.41 11.07 19.15
C GLU A 154 -4.03 10.16 18.07
N GLU A 155 -3.25 9.76 17.08
CA GLU A 155 -3.69 8.88 15.99
C GLU A 155 -3.92 7.45 16.47
N LYS A 156 -3.12 6.94 17.41
CA LYS A 156 -3.32 5.64 18.08
C LYS A 156 -4.64 5.62 18.86
N SER A 157 -4.91 6.66 19.64
CA SER A 157 -6.18 6.81 20.37
C SER A 157 -7.39 6.87 19.42
N SER A 158 -7.24 7.61 18.32
CA SER A 158 -8.24 7.67 17.26
C SER A 158 -8.46 6.31 16.60
N LEU A 159 -7.39 5.56 16.32
CA LEU A 159 -7.45 4.23 15.73
C LEU A 159 -8.15 3.24 16.67
N LYS A 160 -7.79 3.23 17.96
CA LYS A 160 -8.43 2.39 18.99
C LYS A 160 -9.94 2.59 19.04
N THR A 161 -10.37 3.86 19.06
CA THR A 161 -11.80 4.22 19.03
C THR A 161 -12.47 3.72 17.76
N PHE A 162 -11.86 4.01 16.60
CA PHE A 162 -12.40 3.61 15.29
C PHE A 162 -12.56 2.09 15.16
N LEU A 163 -11.54 1.32 15.55
CA LEU A 163 -11.51 -0.14 15.43
C LEU A 163 -12.55 -0.83 16.33
N THR A 164 -12.81 -0.27 17.52
CA THR A 164 -13.82 -0.81 18.45
C THR A 164 -15.24 -0.73 17.87
N GLU A 165 -15.50 0.24 17.00
CA GLU A 165 -16.81 0.46 16.37
C GLU A 165 -16.91 -0.10 14.94
N TYR A 166 -15.83 -0.69 14.43
CA TYR A 166 -15.73 -1.15 13.05
C TYR A 166 -16.62 -2.38 12.79
N LYS A 167 -17.41 -2.35 11.70
CA LYS A 167 -18.46 -3.36 11.42
C LYS A 167 -18.38 -4.05 10.05
N ASN A 168 -17.32 -3.82 9.28
CA ASN A 168 -17.19 -4.44 7.96
C ASN A 168 -16.71 -5.90 8.07
N LEU A 169 -17.62 -6.84 7.84
CA LEU A 169 -17.35 -8.27 7.96
C LEU A 169 -16.89 -8.94 6.65
N LYS A 170 -16.99 -8.24 5.51
CA LYS A 170 -16.79 -8.85 4.18
C LYS A 170 -15.35 -9.26 3.89
N TYR A 171 -14.40 -8.58 4.52
CA TYR A 171 -12.97 -8.79 4.32
C TYR A 171 -12.29 -9.48 5.51
N TYR A 172 -13.08 -10.02 6.46
CA TYR A 172 -12.62 -10.86 7.58
C TYR A 172 -11.44 -10.26 8.36
N LEU A 173 -11.47 -8.95 8.62
CA LEU A 173 -10.37 -8.23 9.28
C LEU A 173 -10.32 -8.44 10.80
N ASN A 174 -11.18 -9.28 11.37
CA ASN A 174 -11.34 -9.44 12.82
C ASN A 174 -10.00 -9.71 13.52
N ASP A 175 -9.22 -10.67 13.03
CA ASP A 175 -7.93 -11.04 13.65
C ASP A 175 -6.94 -9.88 13.60
N THR A 176 -6.90 -9.14 12.48
CA THR A 176 -6.01 -7.96 12.35
C THR A 176 -6.43 -6.85 13.31
N ILE A 177 -7.74 -6.63 13.45
CA ILE A 177 -8.30 -5.64 14.35
C ILE A 177 -8.03 -6.00 15.82
N GLU A 178 -8.26 -7.26 16.19
CA GLU A 178 -8.01 -7.79 17.53
C GLU A 178 -6.54 -7.63 17.92
N LEU A 179 -5.62 -8.10 17.08
CA LEU A 179 -4.17 -7.94 17.31
C LEU A 179 -3.74 -6.47 17.43
N THR A 180 -4.33 -5.58 16.61
CA THR A 180 -4.01 -4.14 16.68
C THR A 180 -4.53 -3.52 17.97
N LEU A 181 -5.73 -3.89 18.41
CA LEU A 181 -6.31 -3.42 19.67
C LEU A 181 -5.51 -3.91 20.88
N GLU A 182 -5.01 -5.16 20.85
CA GLU A 182 -4.10 -5.68 21.89
C GLU A 182 -2.84 -4.82 22.02
N GLN A 183 -2.16 -4.54 20.90
CA GLN A 183 -0.95 -3.69 20.88
C GLN A 183 -1.21 -2.26 21.42
N LEU A 184 -2.35 -1.67 21.03
CA LEU A 184 -2.75 -0.35 21.49
C LEU A 184 -3.03 -0.35 23.01
N ASN A 185 -3.55 -1.45 23.58
CA ASN A 185 -3.81 -1.57 25.01
C ASN A 185 -2.56 -1.90 25.84
N GLU A 186 -1.60 -2.66 25.29
CA GLU A 186 -0.33 -2.94 25.97
C GLU A 186 0.49 -1.67 26.19
N THR A 187 0.45 -0.74 25.23
CA THR A 187 1.09 0.59 25.34
C THR A 187 0.51 1.39 26.51
N ASP A 188 -0.81 1.34 26.72
CA ASP A 188 -1.46 2.00 27.87
C ASP A 188 -1.05 1.37 29.22
N SER A 189 -0.66 0.09 29.22
CA SER A 189 -0.35 -0.67 30.44
C SER A 189 1.07 -0.43 30.94
N SER A 190 2.02 -0.18 30.03
CA SER A 190 3.41 0.17 30.39
C SER A 190 3.50 1.54 31.05
N ASP A 191 2.66 2.48 30.66
CA ASP A 191 2.62 3.82 31.25
C ASP A 191 2.08 3.77 32.69
N MET A 192 1.06 2.94 32.97
CA MET A 192 0.52 2.77 34.34
C MET A 192 1.54 2.18 35.34
N LEU A 193 2.44 1.29 34.89
CA LEU A 193 3.50 0.74 35.74
C LEU A 193 4.60 1.79 36.01
N SER A 194 4.88 2.66 35.05
CA SER A 194 5.84 3.75 35.22
C SER A 194 5.36 4.86 36.17
N GLU A 195 4.04 5.12 36.21
CA GLU A 195 3.43 6.06 37.15
C GLU A 195 3.42 5.53 38.59
N LEU A 196 3.30 4.21 38.79
CA LEU A 196 3.37 3.58 40.12
C LEU A 196 4.79 3.63 40.72
N ASP A 197 5.84 3.51 39.90
CA ASP A 197 7.22 3.67 40.33
C ASP A 197 7.58 5.14 40.67
N GLY A 198 6.84 6.11 40.11
CA GLY A 198 6.97 7.54 40.45
C GLY A 198 6.26 7.96 41.75
N ILE A 199 5.41 7.11 42.33
CA ILE A 199 4.67 7.38 43.57
C ILE A 199 5.42 6.85 44.81
N MET A 200 6.55 6.15 44.64
CA MET A 200 7.40 5.65 45.73
C MET A 200 8.62 6.53 46.09
N LEU A 201 8.50 7.86 45.99
CA LEU A 201 9.47 8.81 46.58
C LEU A 201 8.78 9.89 47.42
#